data_AF-A0A1H0VHH7-F1
#
_entry.id   AF-A0A1H0VHH7-F1
#
_cell.length_a   1.000
_cell.length_b   1.000
_cell.length_c   1.000
_cell.angle_alpha   90.00
_cell.angle_beta   90.00
_cell.angle_gamma   90.00
#
_symmetry.space_group_name_H-M   'P 1'
#
loop_
_entity.id
_entity.type
_entity.pdbx_description
1 polymer ?
#
loop_
_entity_poly.entity_id
_entity_poly.type
_entity_poly.pdbx_seq_one_letter_code
_entity_poly.pdbx_strand_id
1 'polypeptide(L)'
;MRRVTRLGRPGLAVAETPQDARCVPFGATQADRTGEWGSCLDVAVRLFEAPAVGKQARVDIEVRTTAERSDLSLDVRLPAGLEWVHAPAGLRTESSASQVPADNGKVHRAVGAGRADRVRPLRLSGTVRAVAEGAAEIRAAASTATDADTGSAFLTVGAQRSTFGIAARDTNATAPADQGTRAHAHLAHKPAGTTAASAGTACATGTWGYVDHTGAARVSANAQVTVWDADTTGRHDLLATGLTDATGRFQLCFDNTDEDGTGQDVYAQFATENAHWMIQHGRTKKAYRFDSPVRADLAAGATADFGPVKPADPALMRGVEAFDVMNTAWNWTPGTCWDAKDTTCRKGRINWAPDSTDGTYYSLRENAVHLAAADPDSNILVLHEFGHAIMDDVYEDDFPPAPDCSPHYIHRTSSQGCAWTEGFATWYGVVILNDPTFRWPDGRTRDLEGPTWGTPEWDNGDVVEGRVLGAMIDLADTANEPGDTCSEDPAGPQWTTFLNHVSDTFQQFWAQRAADGYDVGAAAQACLYHNTIDYRR
;
A
#
# COMPACT_ATOMS: atom_id res chain seq x y z
N MET A 1 -3.68 -77.77 -30.84
CA MET A 1 -4.26 -76.51 -30.31
C MET A 1 -3.83 -76.35 -28.86
N ARG A 2 -2.84 -75.47 -28.59
CA ARG A 2 -2.30 -75.20 -27.26
C ARG A 2 -3.17 -74.16 -26.56
N ARG A 3 -3.72 -74.47 -25.38
CA ARG A 3 -4.31 -73.49 -24.46
C ARG A 3 -3.20 -72.84 -23.64
N VAL A 4 -3.08 -71.52 -23.75
CA VAL A 4 -2.22 -70.68 -22.90
C VAL A 4 -3.11 -70.05 -21.83
N THR A 5 -2.84 -70.37 -20.57
CA THR A 5 -3.49 -69.79 -19.39
C THR A 5 -2.71 -68.54 -18.99
N ARG A 6 -3.34 -67.35 -19.05
CA ARG A 6 -2.76 -66.10 -18.52
C ARG A 6 -2.93 -66.06 -17.00
N LEU A 7 -1.81 -65.99 -16.29
CA LEU A 7 -1.74 -65.62 -14.86
C LEU A 7 -1.90 -64.10 -14.73
N GLY A 8 -2.91 -63.67 -13.99
CA GLY A 8 -3.10 -62.27 -13.60
C GLY A 8 -2.13 -61.86 -12.49
N ARG A 9 -1.47 -60.71 -12.66
CA ARG A 9 -0.70 -60.04 -11.60
C ARG A 9 -1.68 -59.32 -10.65
N PRO A 10 -1.44 -59.35 -9.33
CA PRO A 10 -2.18 -58.52 -8.39
C PRO A 10 -1.76 -57.05 -8.59
N GLY A 11 -2.76 -56.18 -8.78
CA GLY A 11 -2.55 -54.73 -8.85
C GLY A 11 -2.12 -54.19 -7.48
N LEU A 12 -0.98 -53.52 -7.47
CA LEU A 12 -0.63 -52.58 -6.41
C LEU A 12 -1.66 -51.45 -6.45
N ALA A 13 -2.57 -51.42 -5.47
CA ALA A 13 -3.33 -50.23 -5.16
C ALA A 13 -2.34 -49.20 -4.64
N VAL A 14 -1.98 -48.25 -5.50
CA VAL A 14 -1.38 -46.99 -5.05
C VAL A 14 -2.46 -46.33 -4.21
N ALA A 15 -2.23 -46.24 -2.90
CA ALA A 15 -3.05 -45.39 -2.05
C ALA A 15 -2.93 -43.98 -2.62
N GLU A 16 -4.01 -43.46 -3.19
CA GLU A 16 -4.13 -42.03 -3.45
C GLU A 16 -3.91 -41.35 -2.10
N THR A 17 -2.77 -40.68 -1.96
CA THR A 17 -2.60 -39.64 -0.96
C THR A 17 -3.81 -38.73 -1.09
N PRO A 18 -4.53 -38.40 -0.01
CA PRO A 18 -5.65 -37.47 -0.09
C PRO A 18 -5.16 -36.23 -0.82
N GLN A 19 -5.73 -35.93 -1.98
CA GLN A 19 -5.58 -34.62 -2.57
C GLN A 19 -6.10 -33.65 -1.52
N ASP A 20 -5.18 -32.93 -0.85
CA ASP A 20 -5.54 -31.75 -0.07
C ASP A 20 -6.49 -30.94 -0.95
N ALA A 21 -7.73 -30.80 -0.48
CA ALA A 21 -8.82 -30.27 -1.27
C ALA A 21 -8.40 -28.91 -1.83
N ARG A 22 -8.18 -28.85 -3.15
CA ARG A 22 -7.64 -27.68 -3.85
C ARG A 22 -8.35 -26.41 -3.37
N CYS A 23 -7.56 -25.47 -2.87
CA CYS A 23 -8.02 -24.13 -2.55
C CYS A 23 -8.69 -23.52 -3.79
N VAL A 24 -9.87 -22.93 -3.59
CA VAL A 24 -10.53 -22.08 -4.59
C VAL A 24 -10.72 -20.74 -3.90
N PRO A 25 -10.03 -19.65 -4.28
CA PRO A 25 -10.16 -18.39 -3.56
C PRO A 25 -11.61 -17.92 -3.46
N PHE A 26 -11.92 -17.17 -2.42
CA PHE A 26 -13.18 -16.45 -2.39
C PHE A 26 -13.20 -15.45 -3.56
N GLY A 27 -14.15 -15.60 -4.48
CA GLY A 27 -14.29 -14.65 -5.59
C GLY A 27 -14.57 -13.24 -5.08
N ALA A 28 -14.11 -12.22 -5.81
CA ALA A 28 -14.44 -10.82 -5.56
C ALA A 28 -15.94 -10.59 -5.83
N THR A 29 -16.80 -10.89 -4.85
CA THR A 29 -18.23 -10.57 -4.91
C THR A 29 -18.60 -9.63 -3.77
N GLN A 30 -18.89 -8.38 -4.15
CA GLN A 30 -19.49 -7.28 -3.37
C GLN A 30 -18.68 -6.69 -2.20
N ALA A 31 -18.29 -5.42 -2.41
CA ALA A 31 -18.21 -4.26 -1.50
C ALA A 31 -17.41 -4.32 -0.18
N ASP A 32 -17.07 -5.51 0.34
CA ASP A 32 -16.38 -5.67 1.63
C ASP A 32 -15.19 -6.65 1.55
N ARG A 33 -14.60 -6.90 0.36
CA ARG A 33 -13.51 -7.90 0.19
C ARG A 33 -12.19 -7.26 -0.22
N THR A 34 -11.17 -7.54 0.58
CA THR A 34 -9.89 -6.85 0.71
C THR A 34 -8.80 -7.41 -0.22
N GLY A 35 -8.89 -7.10 -1.51
CA GLY A 35 -7.75 -7.18 -2.44
C GLY A 35 -7.97 -8.00 -3.72
N GLU A 36 -7.25 -7.64 -4.78
CA GLU A 36 -7.03 -8.43 -6.01
C GLU A 36 -6.32 -9.78 -5.76
N TRP A 37 -5.61 -9.87 -4.62
CA TRP A 37 -4.86 -11.03 -4.19
C TRP A 37 -5.78 -12.13 -3.67
N GLY A 38 -5.79 -13.28 -4.33
CA GLY A 38 -6.61 -14.42 -3.90
C GLY A 38 -6.16 -14.99 -2.54
N SER A 39 -7.10 -15.16 -1.61
CA SER A 39 -6.91 -16.00 -0.41
C SER A 39 -7.95 -17.12 -0.34
N CYS A 40 -7.56 -18.28 0.19
CA CYS A 40 -8.46 -19.38 0.53
C CYS A 40 -9.09 -19.18 1.92
N LEU A 41 -8.69 -18.12 2.62
CA LEU A 41 -9.26 -17.66 3.89
C LEU A 41 -10.08 -16.39 3.64
N ASP A 42 -11.07 -16.17 4.49
CA ASP A 42 -11.81 -14.92 4.59
C ASP A 42 -12.09 -14.66 6.07
N VAL A 43 -11.62 -13.51 6.57
CA VAL A 43 -11.73 -13.10 7.97
C VAL A 43 -12.66 -11.90 8.09
N ALA A 44 -13.77 -12.08 8.78
CA ALA A 44 -14.71 -11.02 9.07
C ALA A 44 -14.70 -10.67 10.56
N VAL A 45 -14.60 -9.38 10.89
CA VAL A 45 -14.72 -8.86 12.26
C VAL A 45 -15.98 -8.03 12.37
N ARG A 46 -16.84 -8.38 13.32
CA ARG A 46 -18.09 -7.67 13.59
C ARG A 46 -18.12 -7.18 15.03
N LEU A 47 -18.16 -5.86 15.18
CA LEU A 47 -18.44 -5.22 16.46
C LEU A 47 -19.94 -4.85 16.50
N PHE A 48 -20.67 -5.27 17.54
CA PHE A 48 -22.13 -5.09 17.59
C PHE A 48 -22.57 -3.67 17.95
N GLU A 49 -21.73 -2.95 18.68
CA GLU A 49 -21.94 -1.56 19.06
C GLU A 49 -20.58 -0.88 19.25
N ALA A 50 -20.49 0.42 18.99
CA ALA A 50 -19.30 1.19 19.33
C ALA A 50 -19.36 1.58 20.82
N PRO A 51 -18.51 1.02 21.72
CA PRO A 51 -18.57 1.36 23.14
C PRO A 51 -17.99 2.75 23.40
N ALA A 52 -18.68 3.55 24.21
CA ALA A 52 -18.11 4.75 24.83
C ALA A 52 -17.11 4.37 25.94
N VAL A 53 -16.28 5.32 26.38
CA VAL A 53 -15.31 5.08 27.46
C VAL A 53 -15.99 4.44 28.68
N GLY A 54 -15.42 3.33 29.16
CA GLY A 54 -15.92 2.51 30.26
C GLY A 54 -17.05 1.53 29.89
N LYS A 55 -17.60 1.60 28.66
CA LYS A 55 -18.61 0.65 28.17
C LYS A 55 -17.96 -0.55 27.50
N GLN A 56 -18.74 -1.62 27.41
CA GLN A 56 -18.32 -2.88 26.80
C GLN A 56 -19.10 -3.09 25.51
N ALA A 57 -18.52 -3.85 24.60
CA ALA A 57 -19.17 -4.29 23.37
C ALA A 57 -18.76 -5.72 23.04
N ARG A 58 -19.67 -6.47 22.43
CA ARG A 58 -19.37 -7.79 21.89
C ARG A 58 -18.67 -7.64 20.54
N VAL A 59 -17.63 -8.43 20.33
CA VAL A 59 -16.96 -8.62 19.04
C VAL A 59 -17.07 -10.08 18.63
N ASP A 60 -17.49 -10.31 17.38
CA ASP A 60 -17.50 -11.63 16.75
C ASP A 60 -16.48 -11.64 15.61
N ILE A 61 -15.76 -12.75 15.48
CA ILE A 61 -14.80 -13.00 14.41
C ILE A 61 -15.23 -14.29 13.71
N GLU A 62 -15.39 -14.24 12.40
CA GLU A 62 -15.67 -15.40 11.56
C GLU A 62 -14.49 -15.62 10.61
N VAL A 63 -13.95 -16.83 10.59
CA VAL A 63 -12.95 -17.27 9.61
C VAL A 63 -13.59 -18.32 8.72
N ARG A 64 -13.79 -17.97 7.46
CA ARG A 64 -14.27 -18.86 6.41
C ARG A 64 -13.07 -19.38 5.61
N THR A 65 -13.23 -20.56 5.02
CA THR A 65 -12.21 -21.10 4.13
C THR A 65 -12.81 -21.96 3.03
N THR A 66 -12.15 -22.01 1.89
CA THR A 66 -12.51 -22.85 0.75
C THR A 66 -11.71 -24.16 0.70
N ALA A 67 -10.94 -24.48 1.73
CA ALA A 67 -10.29 -25.78 1.90
C ALA A 67 -10.44 -26.23 3.37
N GLU A 68 -10.23 -27.51 3.66
CA GLU A 68 -10.12 -27.93 5.06
C GLU A 68 -8.81 -27.39 5.65
N ARG A 69 -8.90 -26.65 6.75
CA ARG A 69 -7.74 -26.05 7.45
C ARG A 69 -7.72 -26.49 8.90
N SER A 70 -6.68 -27.23 9.26
CA SER A 70 -6.46 -27.71 10.63
C SER A 70 -5.28 -27.04 11.34
N ASP A 71 -4.62 -26.14 10.61
CA ASP A 71 -3.35 -25.46 10.88
C ASP A 71 -3.51 -23.94 10.99
N LEU A 72 -4.73 -23.44 11.23
CA LEU A 72 -4.98 -22.00 11.34
C LEU A 72 -4.30 -21.43 12.59
N SER A 73 -3.47 -20.42 12.40
CA SER A 73 -2.99 -19.49 13.41
C SER A 73 -3.89 -18.26 13.43
N LEU A 74 -4.24 -17.78 14.63
CA LEU A 74 -5.15 -16.67 14.84
C LEU A 74 -4.48 -15.60 15.68
N ASP A 75 -4.65 -14.34 15.29
CA ASP A 75 -4.15 -13.17 16.03
C ASP A 75 -5.19 -12.06 15.99
N VAL A 76 -5.80 -11.77 17.14
CA VAL A 76 -6.76 -10.68 17.30
C VAL A 76 -6.12 -9.55 18.10
N ARG A 77 -6.02 -8.37 17.51
CA ARG A 77 -5.31 -7.22 18.07
C ARG A 77 -6.30 -6.10 18.41
N LEU A 78 -6.15 -5.54 19.61
CA LEU A 78 -6.81 -4.32 20.06
C LEU A 78 -5.74 -3.24 20.33
N PRO A 79 -5.97 -1.98 19.93
CA PRO A 79 -5.08 -0.86 20.23
C PRO A 79 -5.20 -0.45 21.71
N ALA A 80 -4.32 0.43 22.19
CA ALA A 80 -4.27 0.84 23.59
C ALA A 80 -5.58 1.42 24.15
N GLY A 81 -6.44 1.98 23.30
CA GLY A 81 -7.76 2.53 23.67
C GLY A 81 -8.83 1.46 23.96
N LEU A 82 -8.54 0.19 23.72
CA LEU A 82 -9.44 -0.94 23.93
C LEU A 82 -8.75 -2.06 24.73
N GLU A 83 -9.52 -2.81 25.52
CA GLU A 83 -9.02 -3.98 26.23
C GLU A 83 -10.00 -5.15 26.25
N TRP A 84 -9.48 -6.36 26.44
CA TRP A 84 -10.30 -7.56 26.60
C TRP A 84 -10.94 -7.60 27.99
N VAL A 85 -12.28 -7.67 28.03
CA VAL A 85 -13.03 -8.11 29.23
C VAL A 85 -13.08 -9.63 29.24
N HIS A 86 -13.44 -10.20 28.09
CA HIS A 86 -13.42 -11.63 27.81
C HIS A 86 -12.83 -11.82 26.42
N ALA A 87 -11.60 -12.30 26.36
CA ALA A 87 -11.02 -12.68 25.08
C ALA A 87 -11.76 -13.90 24.48
N PRO A 88 -11.69 -14.09 23.15
CA PRO A 88 -12.35 -15.24 22.55
C PRO A 88 -11.87 -16.56 23.14
N ALA A 89 -12.81 -17.46 23.40
CA ALA A 89 -12.53 -18.73 24.04
C ALA A 89 -11.48 -19.53 23.24
N GLY A 90 -10.50 -20.10 23.94
CA GLY A 90 -9.41 -20.86 23.32
C GLY A 90 -8.21 -19.99 22.87
N LEU A 91 -8.32 -18.66 22.93
CA LEU A 91 -7.19 -17.76 22.67
C LEU A 91 -6.50 -17.34 23.98
N ARG A 92 -5.17 -17.27 23.94
CA ARG A 92 -4.34 -16.73 25.01
C ARG A 92 -4.18 -15.23 24.82
N THR A 93 -4.38 -14.46 25.87
CA THR A 93 -4.16 -13.02 25.84
C THR A 93 -2.72 -12.65 26.21
N GLU A 94 -2.18 -11.67 25.52
CA GLU A 94 -0.92 -11.01 25.86
C GLU A 94 -0.99 -9.52 25.54
N SER A 95 -0.02 -8.76 26.01
CA SER A 95 0.10 -7.34 25.69
C SER A 95 1.55 -6.98 25.50
N SER A 96 1.82 -6.15 24.51
CA SER A 96 3.16 -5.67 24.19
C SER A 96 3.14 -4.18 23.88
N ALA A 97 4.28 -3.53 24.06
CA ALA A 97 4.49 -2.20 23.49
C ALA A 97 4.36 -2.29 21.96
N SER A 98 3.84 -1.23 21.35
CA SER A 98 3.77 -1.09 19.90
C SER A 98 4.30 0.27 19.50
N GLN A 99 5.08 0.31 18.42
CA GLN A 99 5.54 1.55 17.81
C GLN A 99 4.66 1.96 16.63
N VAL A 100 3.73 1.10 16.20
CA VAL A 100 2.75 1.40 15.15
C VAL A 100 1.86 2.54 15.64
N PRO A 101 1.71 3.64 14.87
CA PRO A 101 0.93 4.81 15.31
C PRO A 101 -0.50 4.47 15.72
N ALA A 102 -1.19 3.65 14.93
CA ALA A 102 -2.58 3.24 15.18
C ALA A 102 -2.78 2.45 16.49
N ASP A 103 -1.72 1.84 17.02
CA ASP A 103 -1.79 1.09 18.28
C ASP A 103 -1.68 1.99 19.52
N ASN A 104 -1.32 3.28 19.36
CA ASN A 104 -1.18 4.23 20.46
C ASN A 104 -0.24 3.73 21.58
N GLY A 105 0.90 3.16 21.19
CA GLY A 105 1.96 2.73 22.10
C GLY A 105 1.81 1.32 22.67
N LYS A 106 0.66 0.66 22.50
CA LYS A 106 0.40 -0.66 23.09
C LYS A 106 -0.63 -1.45 22.29
N VAL A 107 -0.37 -2.75 22.13
CA VAL A 107 -1.33 -3.69 21.53
C VAL A 107 -1.71 -4.78 22.53
N HIS A 108 -3.00 -5.08 22.61
CA HIS A 108 -3.56 -6.21 23.33
C HIS A 108 -3.90 -7.31 22.35
N ARG A 109 -3.24 -8.47 22.46
CA ARG A 109 -3.40 -9.59 21.52
C ARG A 109 -4.18 -10.72 22.17
N ALA A 110 -5.03 -11.38 21.41
CA ALA A 110 -5.56 -12.70 21.71
C ALA A 110 -5.12 -13.65 20.58
N VAL A 111 -4.23 -14.59 20.91
CA VAL A 111 -3.58 -15.47 19.94
C VAL A 111 -3.93 -16.93 20.22
N GLY A 112 -4.03 -17.75 19.17
CA GLY A 112 -4.31 -19.17 19.33
C GLY A 112 -4.35 -19.91 18.00
N ALA A 113 -4.79 -21.15 18.05
CA ALA A 113 -4.97 -21.99 16.87
C ALA A 113 -6.44 -22.33 16.66
N GLY A 114 -6.82 -22.56 15.40
CA GLY A 114 -8.19 -22.85 15.01
C GLY A 114 -8.28 -23.95 13.97
N ARG A 115 -9.52 -24.40 13.71
CA ARG A 115 -9.85 -25.27 12.59
C ARG A 115 -11.10 -24.76 11.91
N ALA A 116 -11.10 -24.75 10.59
CA ALA A 116 -12.25 -24.39 9.78
C ALA A 116 -12.29 -25.29 8.53
N ASP A 117 -13.48 -25.52 8.01
CA ASP A 117 -13.67 -26.16 6.71
C ASP A 117 -14.76 -25.44 5.91
N ARG A 118 -14.95 -25.86 4.65
CA ARG A 118 -15.92 -25.27 3.72
C ARG A 118 -17.33 -25.12 4.27
N VAL A 119 -17.74 -26.01 5.17
CA VAL A 119 -19.11 -26.12 5.68
C VAL A 119 -19.21 -25.60 7.11
N ARG A 120 -18.10 -25.57 7.84
CA ARG A 120 -18.01 -25.17 9.24
C ARG A 120 -16.97 -24.06 9.39
N PRO A 121 -17.38 -22.78 9.22
CA PRO A 121 -16.50 -21.67 9.50
C PRO A 121 -16.14 -21.62 10.98
N LEU A 122 -14.93 -21.17 11.30
CA LEU A 122 -14.53 -20.93 12.68
C LEU A 122 -15.20 -19.64 13.16
N ARG A 123 -15.91 -19.71 14.29
CA ARG A 123 -16.57 -18.55 14.91
C ARG A 123 -16.04 -18.34 16.31
N LEU A 124 -15.56 -17.14 16.57
CA LEU A 124 -15.00 -16.71 17.84
C LEU A 124 -15.80 -15.51 18.33
N SER A 125 -15.99 -15.39 19.65
CA SER A 125 -16.70 -14.27 20.25
C SER A 125 -15.99 -13.81 21.50
N GLY A 126 -15.82 -12.51 21.63
CA GLY A 126 -15.20 -11.86 22.78
C GLY A 126 -16.00 -10.62 23.22
N THR A 127 -15.56 -10.03 24.32
CA THR A 127 -16.09 -8.77 24.85
C THR A 127 -14.94 -7.81 25.08
N VAL A 128 -15.03 -6.64 24.47
CA VAL A 128 -14.04 -5.55 24.60
C VAL A 128 -14.61 -4.43 25.44
N ARG A 129 -13.74 -3.66 26.11
CA ARG A 129 -14.08 -2.42 26.82
C ARG A 129 -13.27 -1.28 26.22
N ALA A 130 -13.92 -0.14 26.00
CA ALA A 130 -13.24 1.10 25.67
C ALA A 130 -12.65 1.74 26.93
N VAL A 131 -11.37 2.08 26.89
CA VAL A 131 -10.63 2.68 28.02
C VAL A 131 -10.14 4.10 27.76
N ALA A 132 -10.08 4.54 26.51
CA ALA A 132 -9.71 5.89 26.13
C ALA A 132 -10.50 6.37 24.91
N GLU A 133 -10.64 7.69 24.75
CA GLU A 133 -11.21 8.30 23.55
C GLU A 133 -10.24 8.19 22.36
N GLY A 134 -10.78 8.25 21.14
CA GLY A 134 -10.00 8.28 19.90
C GLY A 134 -10.39 7.21 18.90
N ALA A 135 -9.73 7.23 17.74
CA ALA A 135 -9.87 6.20 16.72
C ALA A 135 -9.34 4.85 17.21
N ALA A 136 -10.01 3.77 16.83
CA ALA A 136 -9.58 2.41 17.13
C ALA A 136 -9.91 1.46 15.97
N GLU A 137 -9.04 0.48 15.77
CA GLU A 137 -9.19 -0.61 14.81
C GLU A 137 -9.05 -1.95 15.55
N ILE A 138 -10.10 -2.76 15.54
CA ILE A 138 -10.01 -4.15 16.01
C ILE A 138 -9.62 -4.99 14.80
N ARG A 139 -8.43 -5.59 14.84
CA ARG A 139 -7.89 -6.41 13.75
C ARG A 139 -7.94 -7.87 14.11
N ALA A 140 -8.36 -8.73 13.20
CA ALA A 140 -8.20 -10.17 13.31
C ALA A 140 -7.47 -10.69 12.07
N ALA A 141 -6.43 -11.48 12.28
CA ALA A 141 -5.72 -12.20 11.24
C ALA A 141 -5.90 -13.70 11.42
N ALA A 142 -6.07 -14.41 10.31
CA ALA A 142 -5.98 -15.85 10.24
C ALA A 142 -4.93 -16.23 9.21
N SER A 143 -4.03 -17.15 9.55
CA SER A 143 -2.97 -17.59 8.65
C SER A 143 -2.71 -19.09 8.73
N THR A 144 -2.13 -19.62 7.67
CA THR A 144 -1.58 -20.96 7.51
C THR A 144 -0.13 -20.83 7.03
N ALA A 145 0.52 -21.94 6.69
CA ALA A 145 1.86 -21.90 6.10
C ALA A 145 1.90 -21.19 4.72
N THR A 146 0.79 -21.21 3.98
CA THR A 146 0.76 -20.79 2.56
C THR A 146 -0.27 -19.71 2.26
N ASP A 147 -1.07 -19.31 3.23
CA ASP A 147 -2.21 -18.42 3.01
C ASP A 147 -2.55 -17.63 4.28
N ALA A 148 -2.97 -16.38 4.14
CA ALA A 148 -3.47 -15.57 5.25
C ALA A 148 -4.49 -14.55 4.76
N ASP A 149 -5.35 -14.13 5.67
CA ASP A 149 -6.28 -13.04 5.47
C ASP A 149 -6.51 -12.26 6.77
N THR A 150 -6.98 -11.02 6.64
CA THR A 150 -7.26 -10.12 7.75
C THR A 150 -8.60 -9.43 7.63
N GLY A 151 -9.30 -9.30 8.75
CA GLY A 151 -10.52 -8.49 8.86
C GLY A 151 -10.39 -7.44 9.94
N SER A 152 -11.10 -6.33 9.76
CA SER A 152 -11.08 -5.21 10.69
C SER A 152 -12.48 -4.69 11.04
N ALA A 153 -12.62 -4.16 12.25
CA ALA A 153 -13.75 -3.33 12.65
C ALA A 153 -13.25 -1.97 13.15
N PHE A 154 -13.73 -0.90 12.52
CA PHE A 154 -13.32 0.47 12.78
C PHE A 154 -14.34 1.20 13.66
N LEU A 155 -13.86 2.00 14.60
CA LEU A 155 -14.70 2.84 15.46
C LEU A 155 -13.94 4.08 15.95
N THR A 156 -14.72 5.10 16.33
CA THR A 156 -14.24 6.27 17.05
C THR A 156 -14.87 6.26 18.44
N VAL A 157 -14.05 6.08 19.47
CA VAL A 157 -14.47 6.05 20.87
C VAL A 157 -14.62 7.49 21.39
N GLY A 158 -15.78 7.83 21.94
CA GLY A 158 -16.00 9.10 22.64
C GLY A 158 -16.30 8.91 24.13
N ALA A 159 -16.19 10.00 24.90
CA ALA A 159 -16.43 10.00 26.35
C ALA A 159 -17.80 9.43 26.74
N GLN A 160 -18.85 9.82 25.99
CA GLN A 160 -20.25 9.47 26.27
C GLN A 160 -20.90 8.69 25.14
N ARG A 161 -20.49 8.95 23.90
CA ARG A 161 -21.03 8.33 22.69
C ARG A 161 -19.90 8.04 21.73
N SER A 162 -19.94 6.86 21.14
CA SER A 162 -19.01 6.41 20.10
C SER A 162 -19.75 6.16 18.80
N THR A 163 -19.00 6.07 17.70
CA THR A 163 -19.52 5.81 16.36
C THR A 163 -18.69 4.72 15.68
N PHE A 164 -19.29 3.98 14.74
CA PHE A 164 -18.52 3.13 13.83
C PHE A 164 -17.77 3.99 12.79
N GLY A 165 -16.67 3.44 12.28
CA GLY A 165 -15.75 4.15 11.38
C GLY A 165 -14.77 5.07 12.10
N ILE A 166 -13.80 5.57 11.35
CA ILE A 166 -12.82 6.57 11.80
C ILE A 166 -13.18 7.88 11.14
N ALA A 167 -13.58 8.86 11.95
CA ALA A 167 -13.99 10.16 11.44
C ALA A 167 -12.78 10.97 10.93
N ALA A 168 -12.47 10.84 9.64
CA ALA A 168 -11.53 11.74 8.99
C ALA A 168 -12.25 13.05 8.60
N ARG A 169 -11.69 14.18 9.02
CA ARG A 169 -12.18 15.51 8.63
C ARG A 169 -11.48 15.97 7.36
N ASP A 170 -12.12 16.88 6.62
CA ASP A 170 -11.48 17.55 5.48
C ASP A 170 -10.20 18.29 5.93
N THR A 171 -10.25 18.90 7.13
CA THR A 171 -9.13 19.56 7.78
C THR A 171 -8.89 18.99 9.18
N ASN A 172 -7.66 18.56 9.42
CA ASN A 172 -7.21 17.90 10.64
C ASN A 172 -6.16 18.77 11.36
N ALA A 173 -5.84 18.44 12.61
CA ALA A 173 -4.80 19.16 13.35
C ALA A 173 -3.43 18.50 13.16
N THR A 174 -2.36 19.28 13.36
CA THR A 174 -1.01 18.74 13.55
C THR A 174 -0.63 18.61 15.02
N ALA A 175 0.37 17.79 15.30
CA ALA A 175 1.03 17.66 16.58
C ALA A 175 2.55 17.76 16.42
N PRO A 176 3.30 18.12 17.47
CA PRO A 176 4.77 18.08 17.43
C PRO A 176 5.30 16.71 17.00
N ALA A 177 6.33 16.71 16.17
CA ALA A 177 7.01 15.52 15.70
C ALA A 177 8.45 15.46 16.21
N ASP A 178 8.98 14.25 16.28
CA ASP A 178 10.42 14.04 16.39
C ASP A 178 11.09 14.38 15.05
N GLN A 179 12.40 14.62 15.08
CA GLN A 179 13.17 14.78 13.85
C GLN A 179 13.13 13.48 13.04
N GLY A 180 12.62 13.56 11.81
CA GLY A 180 12.48 12.42 10.93
C GLY A 180 13.61 12.32 9.90
N THR A 181 13.62 11.19 9.18
CA THR A 181 14.50 10.95 8.02
C THR A 181 13.67 10.61 6.78
N ARG A 182 14.25 10.68 5.58
CA ARG A 182 13.57 10.16 4.38
C ARG A 182 13.41 8.64 4.50
N ALA A 183 12.25 8.11 4.10
CA ALA A 183 12.04 6.66 4.05
C ALA A 183 12.97 6.00 3.03
N HIS A 184 13.10 6.61 1.84
CA HIS A 184 13.81 6.07 0.68
C HIS A 184 14.91 7.02 0.23
N ALA A 185 16.01 7.06 0.99
CA ALA A 185 17.11 8.01 0.79
C ALA A 185 18.09 7.62 -0.34
N HIS A 186 18.00 6.39 -0.86
CA HIS A 186 18.83 5.91 -1.97
C HIS A 186 18.53 6.62 -3.29
N LEU A 187 17.32 7.16 -3.45
CA LEU A 187 16.92 7.96 -4.62
C LEU A 187 17.13 9.45 -4.38
N ALA A 188 17.71 10.13 -5.37
CA ALA A 188 17.83 11.58 -5.39
C ALA A 188 16.44 12.24 -5.36
N HIS A 189 16.29 13.33 -4.62
CA HIS A 189 15.02 14.05 -4.59
C HIS A 189 14.77 14.78 -5.92
N LYS A 190 13.62 14.52 -6.53
CA LYS A 190 13.08 15.20 -7.70
C LYS A 190 11.97 16.17 -7.24
N PRO A 191 12.14 17.49 -7.35
CA PRO A 191 11.08 18.43 -6.99
C PRO A 191 9.82 18.23 -7.84
N ALA A 192 8.64 18.25 -7.22
CA ALA A 192 7.33 18.11 -7.87
C ALA A 192 6.72 19.47 -8.28
N GLY A 193 7.54 20.52 -8.31
CA GLY A 193 7.12 21.88 -8.59
C GLY A 193 8.13 22.90 -8.09
N THR A 194 7.87 24.16 -8.38
CA THR A 194 8.66 25.28 -7.85
C THR A 194 7.99 25.83 -6.60
N THR A 195 8.79 26.14 -5.58
CA THR A 195 8.31 26.95 -4.46
C THR A 195 8.33 28.41 -4.92
N ALA A 196 7.17 29.07 -4.92
CA ALA A 196 7.12 30.49 -5.21
C ALA A 196 7.77 31.24 -4.03
N ALA A 197 9.01 31.70 -4.22
CA ALA A 197 9.63 32.64 -3.29
C ALA A 197 8.93 34.00 -3.46
N SER A 198 8.03 34.36 -2.55
CA SER A 198 7.55 35.74 -2.49
C SER A 198 8.64 36.60 -1.83
N ALA A 199 8.81 37.83 -2.32
CA ALA A 199 9.67 38.84 -1.70
C ALA A 199 8.96 39.42 -0.46
N GLY A 200 8.69 38.55 0.51
CA GLY A 200 7.89 38.88 1.68
C GLY A 200 8.69 39.56 2.78
N THR A 201 8.00 40.33 3.61
CA THR A 201 8.54 40.97 4.80
C THR A 201 8.51 40.07 6.02
N ALA A 202 7.73 38.98 6.03
CA ALA A 202 7.75 37.94 7.08
C ALA A 202 7.85 36.55 6.44
N CYS A 203 8.20 35.53 7.24
CA CYS A 203 8.29 34.16 6.77
C CYS A 203 7.67 33.14 7.74
N ALA A 204 7.24 32.00 7.20
CA ALA A 204 6.87 30.81 7.95
C ALA A 204 7.83 29.66 7.61
N THR A 205 8.29 28.94 8.63
CA THR A 205 9.19 27.78 8.48
C THR A 205 8.72 26.60 9.31
N GLY A 206 9.12 25.41 8.91
CA GLY A 206 8.90 24.18 9.68
C GLY A 206 9.28 22.93 8.91
N THR A 207 8.95 21.78 9.45
CA THR A 207 9.15 20.47 8.83
C THR A 207 7.86 19.67 8.88
N TRP A 208 7.46 19.05 7.77
CA TRP A 208 6.35 18.11 7.70
C TRP A 208 6.84 16.66 7.73
N GLY A 209 6.22 15.85 8.57
CA GLY A 209 6.57 14.45 8.72
C GLY A 209 5.42 13.57 9.19
N TYR A 210 5.74 12.31 9.43
CA TYR A 210 4.83 11.29 9.92
C TYR A 210 5.63 10.24 10.71
N VAL A 211 4.93 9.32 11.36
CA VAL A 211 5.54 8.09 11.87
C VAL A 211 5.04 6.97 10.98
N ASP A 212 5.96 6.20 10.40
CA ASP A 212 5.62 5.12 9.48
C ASP A 212 5.04 3.89 10.21
N HIS A 213 4.56 2.91 9.44
CA HIS A 213 4.03 1.65 9.97
C HIS A 213 5.02 0.85 10.83
N THR A 214 6.34 1.12 10.74
CA THR A 214 7.37 0.49 11.59
C THR A 214 7.61 1.25 12.90
N GLY A 215 7.05 2.46 13.03
CA GLY A 215 7.24 3.35 14.16
C GLY A 215 8.42 4.31 14.01
N ALA A 216 9.02 4.42 12.83
CA ALA A 216 10.10 5.35 12.58
C ALA A 216 9.57 6.73 12.18
N ALA A 217 10.17 7.79 12.72
CA ALA A 217 9.84 9.16 12.33
C ALA A 217 10.41 9.45 10.93
N ARG A 218 9.53 9.90 10.03
CA ARG A 218 9.83 10.21 8.64
C ARG A 218 9.49 11.66 8.29
N VAL A 219 10.19 12.19 7.29
CA VAL A 219 9.86 13.47 6.66
C VAL A 219 9.13 13.21 5.35
N SER A 220 8.19 14.09 4.98
CA SER A 220 7.46 13.98 3.71
C SER A 220 7.85 15.14 2.80
N ALA A 221 8.49 14.80 1.69
CA ALA A 221 8.90 15.76 0.67
C ALA A 221 7.78 16.01 -0.35
N ASN A 222 7.84 17.13 -1.08
CA ASN A 222 6.88 17.50 -2.12
C ASN A 222 5.42 17.65 -1.64
N ALA A 223 5.17 17.72 -0.34
CA ALA A 223 3.85 18.01 0.22
C ALA A 223 3.53 19.49 0.03
N GLN A 224 2.32 19.82 -0.42
CA GLN A 224 1.89 21.21 -0.50
C GLN A 224 1.81 21.82 0.90
N VAL A 225 2.39 23.01 1.03
CA VAL A 225 2.27 23.88 2.20
C VAL A 225 1.64 25.19 1.77
N THR A 226 0.59 25.58 2.47
CA THR A 226 -0.04 26.89 2.34
C THR A 226 0.06 27.62 3.68
N VAL A 227 0.31 28.92 3.65
CA VAL A 227 0.39 29.76 4.84
C VAL A 227 -0.76 30.75 4.79
N TRP A 228 -1.47 30.87 5.90
CA TRP A 228 -2.72 31.62 5.99
C TRP A 228 -2.70 32.59 7.17
N ASP A 229 -3.43 33.69 7.03
CA ASP A 229 -3.83 34.59 8.11
C ASP A 229 -5.10 34.08 8.78
N ALA A 230 -5.19 34.19 10.10
CA ALA A 230 -6.29 33.67 10.89
C ALA A 230 -7.24 34.76 11.39
N ASP A 231 -8.27 35.04 10.59
CA ASP A 231 -9.27 36.03 10.97
C ASP A 231 -10.25 35.52 12.02
N THR A 232 -10.38 36.26 13.12
CA THR A 232 -11.42 36.01 14.12
C THR A 232 -12.83 36.26 13.57
N THR A 233 -12.95 37.11 12.55
CA THR A 233 -14.20 37.36 11.81
C THR A 233 -13.90 37.48 10.32
N GLY A 234 -14.40 36.55 9.51
CA GLY A 234 -14.20 36.61 8.05
C GLY A 234 -13.73 35.29 7.47
N ARG A 235 -13.07 35.35 6.32
CA ARG A 235 -12.40 34.20 5.70
C ARG A 235 -10.91 34.42 5.85
N HIS A 236 -10.22 33.38 6.32
CA HIS A 236 -8.76 33.28 6.30
C HIS A 236 -8.16 33.67 4.95
N ASP A 237 -7.14 34.52 4.97
CA ASP A 237 -6.43 34.96 3.78
C ASP A 237 -5.21 34.09 3.48
N LEU A 238 -5.06 33.70 2.21
CA LEU A 238 -3.90 32.91 1.75
C LEU A 238 -2.71 33.84 1.52
N LEU A 239 -1.63 33.62 2.28
CA LEU A 239 -0.42 34.44 2.26
C LEU A 239 0.65 33.89 1.33
N ALA A 240 0.86 32.57 1.35
CA ALA A 240 1.88 31.92 0.52
C ALA A 240 1.54 30.45 0.21
N THR A 241 2.12 29.92 -0.86
CA THR A 241 2.03 28.50 -1.25
C THR A 241 3.40 28.01 -1.70
N GLY A 242 3.75 26.79 -1.31
CA GLY A 242 4.93 26.09 -1.80
C GLY A 242 4.89 24.61 -1.49
N LEU A 243 6.05 23.97 -1.55
CA LEU A 243 6.22 22.55 -1.27
C LEU A 243 7.26 22.34 -0.16
N THR A 244 7.19 21.20 0.51
CA THR A 244 8.29 20.72 1.33
C THR A 244 9.45 20.20 0.48
N ASP A 245 10.68 20.47 0.91
CA ASP A 245 11.91 20.02 0.23
C ASP A 245 12.24 18.54 0.54
N ALA A 246 13.41 18.08 0.06
CA ALA A 246 13.91 16.72 0.30
C ALA A 246 13.98 16.32 1.79
N THR A 247 14.08 17.28 2.70
CA THR A 247 14.14 17.07 4.15
C THR A 247 12.81 17.33 4.84
N GLY A 248 11.72 17.46 4.07
CA GLY A 248 10.39 17.82 4.55
C GLY A 248 10.27 19.26 5.02
N ARG A 249 11.29 20.10 4.81
CA ARG A 249 11.30 21.48 5.29
C ARG A 249 10.60 22.40 4.33
N PHE A 250 9.98 23.45 4.85
CA PHE A 250 9.49 24.56 4.05
C PHE A 250 9.98 25.89 4.61
N GLN A 251 10.09 26.88 3.73
CA GLN A 251 10.28 28.28 4.08
C GLN A 251 9.49 29.11 3.07
N LEU A 252 8.42 29.75 3.55
CA LEU A 252 7.51 30.54 2.71
C LEU A 252 7.43 31.94 3.29
N CYS A 253 7.86 32.93 2.50
CA CYS A 253 7.77 34.33 2.88
C CYS A 253 6.54 34.98 2.25
N PHE A 254 6.00 36.02 2.90
CA PHE A 254 4.79 36.74 2.51
C PHE A 254 4.84 38.18 3.01
N ASP A 255 3.98 39.03 2.46
CA ASP A 255 3.83 40.41 2.91
C ASP A 255 3.04 40.45 4.22
N ASN A 256 3.60 41.11 5.24
CA ASN A 256 3.02 41.20 6.57
C ASN A 256 2.15 42.45 6.77
N THR A 257 1.49 42.91 5.70
CA THR A 257 0.55 44.03 5.74
C THR A 257 -0.81 43.52 6.16
N ASP A 258 -1.09 43.60 7.46
CA ASP A 258 -2.41 43.35 8.06
C ASP A 258 -3.27 44.63 8.05
N GLU A 259 -4.56 44.50 7.73
CA GLU A 259 -5.54 45.61 7.68
C GLU A 259 -5.81 46.20 9.08
N ASP A 260 -5.67 45.41 10.14
CA ASP A 260 -5.97 45.80 11.53
C ASP A 260 -4.74 46.36 12.29
N GLY A 261 -3.54 46.19 11.73
CA GLY A 261 -2.31 46.83 12.19
C GLY A 261 -1.68 46.22 13.46
N THR A 262 -2.13 45.04 13.89
CA THR A 262 -1.56 44.30 15.04
C THR A 262 -0.55 43.22 14.60
N GLY A 263 -0.60 42.81 13.34
CA GLY A 263 0.26 41.76 12.78
C GLY A 263 -0.56 40.53 12.39
N GLN A 264 -0.01 39.69 11.51
CA GLN A 264 -0.73 38.55 10.93
C GLN A 264 -0.83 37.38 11.94
N ASP A 265 -1.99 36.73 12.02
CA ASP A 265 -2.24 35.56 12.86
C ASP A 265 -1.96 34.27 12.06
N VAL A 266 -0.70 33.87 11.98
CA VAL A 266 -0.26 32.94 10.94
C VAL A 266 -0.39 31.47 11.35
N TYR A 267 -0.91 30.64 10.43
CA TYR A 267 -0.77 29.18 10.51
C TYR A 267 -0.34 28.57 9.16
N ALA A 268 0.41 27.47 9.24
CA ALA A 268 0.72 26.63 8.08
C ALA A 268 -0.30 25.47 7.97
N GLN A 269 -0.76 25.22 6.75
CA GLN A 269 -1.58 24.08 6.38
C GLN A 269 -0.83 23.18 5.40
N PHE A 270 -0.74 21.90 5.73
CA PHE A 270 -0.11 20.85 4.93
C PHE A 270 -1.18 20.03 4.22
N ALA A 271 -0.90 19.57 3.00
CA ALA A 271 -1.83 18.71 2.26
C ALA A 271 -1.14 17.49 1.66
N THR A 272 -1.84 16.35 1.62
CA THR A 272 -1.41 15.14 0.89
C THR A 272 -1.64 15.29 -0.62
N GLU A 273 -1.22 16.40 -1.19
CA GLU A 273 -1.31 16.69 -2.62
C GLU A 273 -0.21 17.62 -3.11
N ASN A 274 0.03 17.54 -4.41
CA ASN A 274 0.73 18.55 -5.20
C ASN A 274 0.15 18.56 -6.63
N ALA A 275 0.89 19.09 -7.60
CA ALA A 275 0.45 19.16 -9.00
C ALA A 275 0.36 17.77 -9.66
N HIS A 276 1.13 16.79 -9.20
CA HIS A 276 1.34 15.51 -9.87
C HIS A 276 0.66 14.33 -9.18
N TRP A 277 0.46 14.35 -7.85
CA TRP A 277 -0.33 13.33 -7.16
C TRP A 277 -1.11 13.85 -5.95
N MET A 278 -2.05 13.04 -5.49
CA MET A 278 -2.75 13.23 -4.22
C MET A 278 -3.22 11.93 -3.59
N ILE A 279 -3.21 11.90 -2.26
CA ILE A 279 -3.96 10.95 -1.45
C ILE A 279 -5.25 11.64 -1.01
N GLN A 280 -6.39 11.04 -1.34
CA GLN A 280 -7.71 11.64 -1.14
C GLN A 280 -8.68 10.67 -0.47
N HIS A 281 -9.65 11.21 0.25
CA HIS A 281 -10.72 10.41 0.79
C HIS A 281 -11.61 9.87 -0.35
N GLY A 282 -11.81 8.54 -0.44
CA GLY A 282 -12.54 7.90 -1.55
C GLY A 282 -13.96 8.42 -1.81
N ARG A 283 -14.71 8.77 -0.74
CA ARG A 283 -16.05 9.39 -0.86
C ARG A 283 -16.05 10.88 -1.23
N THR A 284 -15.28 11.72 -0.53
CA THR A 284 -15.33 13.18 -0.75
C THR A 284 -14.45 13.64 -1.91
N LYS A 285 -13.52 12.78 -2.35
CA LYS A 285 -12.51 13.05 -3.39
C LYS A 285 -11.67 14.30 -3.07
N LYS A 286 -11.46 14.59 -1.78
CA LYS A 286 -10.62 15.69 -1.29
C LYS A 286 -9.33 15.16 -0.68
N ALA A 287 -8.23 15.88 -0.90
CA ALA A 287 -6.98 15.63 -0.21
C ALA A 287 -7.12 15.87 1.30
N TYR A 288 -6.31 15.16 2.10
CA TYR A 288 -6.23 15.41 3.53
C TYR A 288 -5.43 16.68 3.80
N ARG A 289 -5.98 17.57 4.64
CA ARG A 289 -5.33 18.81 5.07
C ARG A 289 -5.06 18.79 6.57
N PHE A 290 -3.97 19.43 6.99
CA PHE A 290 -3.52 19.48 8.38
C PHE A 290 -3.09 20.90 8.77
N ASP A 291 -3.78 21.49 9.74
CA ASP A 291 -3.50 22.84 10.24
C ASP A 291 -2.58 22.78 11.46
N SER A 292 -1.56 23.62 11.43
CA SER A 292 -0.76 23.94 12.61
C SER A 292 -1.48 24.90 13.56
N PRO A 293 -1.08 24.95 14.85
CA PRO A 293 -1.58 25.97 15.75
C PRO A 293 -1.22 27.39 15.27
N VAL A 294 -2.17 28.32 15.36
CA VAL A 294 -1.98 29.73 15.02
C VAL A 294 -0.86 30.37 15.86
N ARG A 295 -0.04 31.19 15.21
CA ARG A 295 0.97 32.07 15.80
C ARG A 295 0.49 33.50 15.69
N ALA A 296 0.00 34.03 16.80
CA ALA A 296 -0.63 35.35 16.81
C ALA A 296 0.37 36.49 16.61
N ASP A 297 -0.11 37.60 16.04
CA ASP A 297 0.56 38.89 15.96
C ASP A 297 1.99 38.83 15.39
N LEU A 298 2.18 38.15 14.25
CA LEU A 298 3.49 38.07 13.62
C LEU A 298 3.94 39.46 13.16
N ALA A 299 5.05 39.92 13.72
CA ALA A 299 5.63 41.22 13.38
C ALA A 299 6.28 41.22 11.98
N ALA A 300 6.27 42.38 11.31
CA ALA A 300 7.00 42.55 10.06
C ALA A 300 8.50 42.31 10.28
N GLY A 301 9.14 41.57 9.38
CA GLY A 301 10.53 41.13 9.50
C GLY A 301 10.71 39.82 10.28
N ALA A 302 9.67 39.30 10.94
CA ALA A 302 9.77 38.11 11.78
C ALA A 302 9.60 36.80 11.00
N THR A 303 9.96 35.69 11.66
CA THR A 303 9.73 34.34 11.16
C THR A 303 8.89 33.55 12.17
N ALA A 304 7.76 33.01 11.71
CA ALA A 304 6.97 32.03 12.43
C ALA A 304 7.55 30.63 12.22
N ASP A 305 8.21 30.08 13.24
CA ASP A 305 8.70 28.70 13.21
C ASP A 305 7.69 27.74 13.85
N PHE A 306 7.22 26.79 13.06
CA PHE A 306 6.31 25.73 13.49
C PHE A 306 7.05 24.48 13.97
N GLY A 307 8.38 24.40 13.76
CA GLY A 307 9.17 23.22 14.08
C GLY A 307 8.74 21.98 13.27
N PRO A 308 9.16 20.77 13.69
CA PRO A 308 8.68 19.53 13.11
C PRO A 308 7.26 19.22 13.57
N VAL A 309 6.37 18.97 12.62
CA VAL A 309 4.98 18.63 12.84
C VAL A 309 4.56 17.41 12.04
N LYS A 310 3.57 16.69 12.55
CA LYS A 310 2.95 15.49 11.95
C LYS A 310 1.44 15.50 12.16
N PRO A 311 0.65 14.60 11.54
CA PRO A 311 -0.77 14.46 11.87
C PRO A 311 -0.98 14.26 13.38
N ALA A 312 -1.93 15.00 13.97
CA ALA A 312 -2.32 14.80 15.36
C ALA A 312 -3.09 13.50 15.58
N ASP A 313 -3.88 13.09 14.59
CA ASP A 313 -4.56 11.79 14.57
C ASP A 313 -3.62 10.72 14.00
N PRO A 314 -3.17 9.73 14.80
CA PRO A 314 -2.29 8.67 14.34
C PRO A 314 -2.90 7.83 13.20
N ALA A 315 -4.22 7.74 13.10
CA ALA A 315 -4.88 6.98 12.04
C ALA A 315 -4.61 7.57 10.64
N LEU A 316 -4.31 8.88 10.55
CA LEU A 316 -4.05 9.57 9.28
C LEU A 316 -2.57 9.50 8.86
N MET A 317 -1.66 8.98 9.70
CA MET A 317 -0.24 8.87 9.35
C MET A 317 0.00 7.94 8.16
N ARG A 318 -0.79 6.86 8.03
CA ARG A 318 -0.78 5.95 6.87
C ARG A 318 -1.05 6.66 5.54
N GLY A 319 -1.96 7.64 5.53
CA GLY A 319 -2.22 8.44 4.34
C GLY A 319 -1.04 9.33 3.95
N VAL A 320 -0.29 9.85 4.93
CA VAL A 320 0.94 10.61 4.67
C VAL A 320 2.08 9.68 4.23
N GLU A 321 2.14 8.46 4.75
CA GLU A 321 3.07 7.43 4.30
C GLU A 321 2.83 7.07 2.83
N ALA A 322 1.59 6.76 2.43
CA ALA A 322 1.26 6.52 1.02
C ALA A 322 1.65 7.70 0.12
N PHE A 323 1.46 8.94 0.60
CA PHE A 323 1.89 10.15 -0.13
C PHE A 323 3.42 10.19 -0.33
N ASP A 324 4.21 9.79 0.66
CA ASP A 324 5.67 9.76 0.60
C ASP A 324 6.21 8.56 -0.20
N VAL A 325 5.49 7.44 -0.22
CA VAL A 325 5.75 6.33 -1.15
C VAL A 325 5.59 6.79 -2.60
N MET A 326 4.54 7.56 -2.90
CA MET A 326 4.35 8.18 -4.21
C MET A 326 5.46 9.18 -4.57
N ASN A 327 5.99 9.91 -3.59
CA ASN A 327 7.17 10.74 -3.80
C ASN A 327 8.40 9.89 -4.17
N THR A 328 8.51 8.67 -3.67
CA THR A 328 9.59 7.74 -4.02
C THR A 328 9.45 7.25 -5.45
N ALA A 329 8.23 6.91 -5.89
CA ALA A 329 7.94 6.65 -7.30
C ALA A 329 8.36 7.84 -8.15
N TRP A 330 7.91 9.05 -7.81
CA TRP A 330 8.25 10.27 -8.53
C TRP A 330 9.76 10.44 -8.70
N ASN A 331 10.55 10.23 -7.65
CA ASN A 331 12.00 10.36 -7.72
C ASN A 331 12.67 9.38 -8.71
N TRP A 332 12.08 8.19 -8.89
CA TRP A 332 12.58 7.16 -9.79
C TRP A 332 12.10 7.34 -11.23
N THR A 333 10.80 7.64 -11.42
CA THR A 333 10.17 7.63 -12.74
C THR A 333 10.77 8.72 -13.65
N PRO A 334 11.29 8.37 -14.84
CA PRO A 334 11.82 9.35 -15.79
C PRO A 334 10.75 10.35 -16.27
N GLY A 335 11.17 11.60 -16.49
CA GLY A 335 10.29 12.68 -16.97
C GLY A 335 9.74 13.58 -15.87
N THR A 336 8.91 14.55 -16.28
CA THR A 336 8.29 15.57 -15.42
C THR A 336 6.77 15.45 -15.36
N CYS A 337 6.20 14.40 -15.93
CA CYS A 337 4.76 14.16 -15.98
C CYS A 337 4.42 12.67 -15.79
N TRP A 338 5.13 11.96 -14.89
CA TRP A 338 5.05 10.49 -14.75
C TRP A 338 5.58 9.69 -15.94
N ASP A 339 5.61 10.27 -17.12
CA ASP A 339 6.48 9.84 -18.21
C ASP A 339 7.11 11.04 -18.93
N ALA A 340 7.95 10.74 -19.94
CA ALA A 340 8.72 11.72 -20.69
C ALA A 340 8.09 12.12 -22.04
N LYS A 341 7.03 11.45 -22.48
CA LYS A 341 6.24 11.78 -23.68
C LYS A 341 5.13 12.78 -23.37
N ASP A 342 4.68 12.80 -22.13
CA ASP A 342 3.56 13.62 -21.72
C ASP A 342 3.89 15.12 -21.67
N THR A 343 2.97 15.93 -22.21
CA THR A 343 3.07 17.41 -22.16
C THR A 343 2.06 18.04 -21.20
N THR A 344 1.06 17.26 -20.77
CA THR A 344 0.05 17.67 -19.78
C THR A 344 -0.07 16.55 -18.76
N CYS A 345 0.57 16.71 -17.60
CA CYS A 345 0.70 15.60 -16.66
C CYS A 345 -0.66 15.13 -16.13
N ARG A 346 -0.92 13.82 -16.21
CA ARG A 346 -1.99 13.17 -15.44
C ARG A 346 -1.68 13.27 -13.94
N LYS A 347 -2.67 13.67 -13.14
CA LYS A 347 -2.54 13.66 -11.67
C LYS A 347 -2.80 12.25 -11.15
N GLY A 348 -1.79 11.62 -10.56
CA GLY A 348 -1.92 10.34 -9.86
C GLY A 348 -2.85 10.49 -8.65
N ARG A 349 -3.88 9.65 -8.55
CA ARG A 349 -4.88 9.72 -7.48
C ARG A 349 -4.95 8.40 -6.73
N ILE A 350 -4.83 8.48 -5.41
CA ILE A 350 -5.05 7.35 -4.51
C ILE A 350 -6.25 7.67 -3.60
N ASN A 351 -7.31 6.87 -3.74
CA ASN A 351 -8.47 6.86 -2.86
C ASN A 351 -8.14 6.00 -1.63
N TRP A 352 -8.07 6.64 -0.46
CA TRP A 352 -7.81 5.95 0.79
C TRP A 352 -8.49 6.66 1.96
N ALA A 353 -8.86 5.90 2.99
CA ALA A 353 -9.35 6.40 4.26
C ALA A 353 -8.87 5.48 5.40
N PRO A 354 -8.70 6.01 6.62
CA PRO A 354 -8.26 5.20 7.77
C PRO A 354 -9.22 4.06 8.14
N ASP A 355 -10.47 4.13 7.66
CA ASP A 355 -11.49 3.09 7.78
C ASP A 355 -11.94 2.54 6.42
N SER A 356 -11.10 2.66 5.39
CA SER A 356 -11.40 2.15 4.05
C SER A 356 -11.58 0.64 4.09
N THR A 357 -12.76 0.21 3.64
CA THR A 357 -13.08 -1.19 3.31
C THR A 357 -13.17 -1.40 1.80
N ASP A 358 -12.87 -0.36 1.01
CA ASP A 358 -12.72 -0.49 -0.43
C ASP A 358 -11.45 -1.31 -0.67
N GLY A 359 -11.55 -2.35 -1.50
CA GLY A 359 -10.43 -3.26 -1.76
C GLY A 359 -9.25 -2.53 -2.40
N THR A 360 -8.13 -3.25 -2.53
CA THR A 360 -6.94 -2.79 -3.24
C THR A 360 -7.07 -3.08 -4.72
N TYR A 361 -7.06 -2.03 -5.56
CA TYR A 361 -7.05 -2.14 -7.03
C TYR A 361 -6.83 -0.77 -7.70
N TYR A 362 -6.35 -0.78 -8.95
CA TYR A 362 -6.44 0.35 -9.87
C TYR A 362 -7.75 0.36 -10.67
N SER A 363 -8.40 1.52 -10.76
CA SER A 363 -9.62 1.70 -11.54
C SER A 363 -9.36 2.43 -12.86
N LEU A 364 -9.40 1.70 -13.98
CA LEU A 364 -9.39 2.25 -15.35
C LEU A 364 -10.54 3.21 -15.65
N ARG A 365 -11.61 3.19 -14.84
CA ARG A 365 -12.75 4.09 -15.00
C ARG A 365 -12.53 5.41 -14.27
N GLU A 366 -11.94 5.36 -13.09
CA GLU A 366 -11.71 6.55 -12.26
C GLU A 366 -10.34 7.17 -12.51
N ASN A 367 -9.44 6.46 -13.18
CA ASN A 367 -8.00 6.73 -13.26
C ASN A 367 -7.46 7.07 -11.87
N ALA A 368 -7.68 6.12 -10.95
CA ALA A 368 -7.34 6.23 -9.54
C ALA A 368 -7.13 4.85 -8.92
N VAL A 369 -6.13 4.77 -8.05
CA VAL A 369 -5.89 3.64 -7.14
C VAL A 369 -6.88 3.70 -6.00
N HIS A 370 -7.33 2.54 -5.53
CA HIS A 370 -8.09 2.37 -4.29
C HIS A 370 -7.29 1.48 -3.34
N LEU A 371 -7.26 1.86 -2.07
CA LEU A 371 -6.52 1.15 -1.03
C LEU A 371 -7.45 0.87 0.16
N ALA A 372 -7.32 -0.33 0.71
CA ALA A 372 -7.86 -0.67 2.02
C ALA A 372 -7.10 0.07 3.13
N ALA A 373 -7.68 0.13 4.32
CA ALA A 373 -7.17 0.94 5.43
C ALA A 373 -5.71 0.62 5.82
N ALA A 374 -5.29 -0.64 5.72
CA ALA A 374 -3.96 -1.11 6.13
C ALA A 374 -2.92 -1.09 5.00
N ASP A 375 -3.34 -0.96 3.75
CA ASP A 375 -2.48 -1.09 2.57
C ASP A 375 -1.28 -0.15 2.52
N PRO A 376 -1.35 1.10 3.03
CA PRO A 376 -0.18 1.95 3.15
C PRO A 376 0.94 1.39 4.03
N ASP A 377 0.67 0.39 4.88
CA ASP A 377 1.71 -0.32 5.63
C ASP A 377 2.57 -1.23 4.72
N SER A 378 2.18 -1.39 3.44
CA SER A 378 2.96 -2.06 2.40
C SER A 378 3.31 -1.10 1.27
N ASN A 379 4.54 -0.57 1.31
CA ASN A 379 5.05 0.33 0.27
C ASN A 379 5.01 -0.30 -1.13
N ILE A 380 5.31 -1.60 -1.25
CA ILE A 380 5.31 -2.27 -2.57
C ILE A 380 3.90 -2.42 -3.12
N LEU A 381 2.90 -2.63 -2.27
CA LEU A 381 1.51 -2.74 -2.70
C LEU A 381 0.96 -1.38 -3.15
N VAL A 382 1.29 -0.28 -2.46
CA VAL A 382 0.97 1.07 -2.93
C VAL A 382 1.60 1.34 -4.31
N LEU A 383 2.85 0.93 -4.51
CA LEU A 383 3.56 1.10 -5.79
C LEU A 383 3.07 0.14 -6.88
N HIS A 384 2.64 -1.06 -6.53
CA HIS A 384 2.05 -2.04 -7.45
C HIS A 384 0.81 -1.43 -8.11
N GLU A 385 -0.14 -0.98 -7.30
CA GLU A 385 -1.37 -0.37 -7.80
C GLU A 385 -1.10 0.92 -8.58
N PHE A 386 -0.11 1.69 -8.15
CA PHE A 386 0.31 2.85 -8.91
C PHE A 386 1.06 2.47 -10.21
N GLY A 387 1.71 1.31 -10.25
CA GLY A 387 2.31 0.74 -11.46
C GLY A 387 1.27 0.45 -12.54
N HIS A 388 0.08 -0.04 -12.17
CA HIS A 388 -1.06 -0.12 -13.09
C HIS A 388 -1.46 1.26 -13.62
N ALA A 389 -1.50 2.29 -12.75
CA ALA A 389 -1.79 3.66 -13.18
C ALA A 389 -0.73 4.22 -14.15
N ILE A 390 0.54 3.88 -13.95
CA ILE A 390 1.65 4.24 -14.85
C ILE A 390 1.51 3.53 -16.20
N MET A 391 1.13 2.24 -16.22
CA MET A 391 0.86 1.53 -17.48
C MET A 391 -0.30 2.14 -18.25
N ASP A 392 -1.39 2.47 -17.57
CA ASP A 392 -2.54 3.13 -18.19
C ASP A 392 -2.19 4.52 -18.77
N ASP A 393 -1.36 5.29 -18.06
CA ASP A 393 -0.88 6.60 -18.53
C ASP A 393 0.06 6.48 -19.74
N VAL A 394 1.11 5.65 -19.63
CA VAL A 394 2.11 5.47 -20.69
C VAL A 394 1.51 4.83 -21.96
N TYR A 395 0.46 4.01 -21.80
CA TYR A 395 -0.26 3.43 -22.93
C TYR A 395 -1.41 4.30 -23.44
N GLU A 396 -1.52 5.55 -22.98
CA GLU A 396 -2.50 6.51 -23.48
C GLU A 396 -3.95 5.99 -23.36
N ASP A 397 -4.27 5.40 -22.20
CA ASP A 397 -5.52 4.71 -21.89
C ASP A 397 -5.80 3.43 -22.71
N ASP A 398 -4.80 2.87 -23.40
CA ASP A 398 -4.86 1.56 -24.09
C ASP A 398 -4.32 0.43 -23.21
N PHE A 399 -4.90 0.30 -22.00
CA PHE A 399 -4.46 -0.68 -21.01
C PHE A 399 -4.65 -2.14 -21.52
N PRO A 400 -3.66 -3.04 -21.31
CA PRO A 400 -3.71 -4.39 -21.85
C PRO A 400 -4.94 -5.21 -21.44
N PRO A 401 -5.52 -6.01 -22.34
CA PRO A 401 -6.58 -6.95 -21.97
C PRO A 401 -6.07 -8.03 -21.00
N ALA A 402 -6.58 -8.01 -19.77
CA ALA A 402 -6.25 -9.00 -18.73
C ALA A 402 -7.48 -9.86 -18.36
N PRO A 403 -7.91 -10.82 -19.22
CA PRO A 403 -9.05 -11.67 -18.91
C PRO A 403 -8.75 -12.57 -17.71
N ASP A 404 -9.78 -12.78 -16.88
CA ASP A 404 -9.77 -13.65 -15.69
C ASP A 404 -8.65 -13.28 -14.69
N CYS A 405 -8.30 -12.00 -14.57
CA CYS A 405 -7.21 -11.52 -13.72
C CYS A 405 -7.60 -11.28 -12.25
N SER A 406 -8.88 -11.39 -11.88
CA SER A 406 -9.30 -11.19 -10.50
C SER A 406 -10.12 -12.38 -9.97
N PRO A 407 -9.69 -13.03 -8.87
CA PRO A 407 -8.40 -12.82 -8.18
C PRO A 407 -7.20 -13.40 -8.97
N HIS A 408 -5.99 -12.86 -8.77
CA HIS A 408 -4.74 -13.44 -9.28
C HIS A 408 -3.76 -13.79 -8.14
N TYR A 409 -2.64 -14.41 -8.53
CA TYR A 409 -1.56 -14.81 -7.64
C TYR A 409 -0.22 -14.64 -8.35
N ILE A 410 0.77 -14.09 -7.62
CA ILE A 410 2.16 -13.96 -8.10
C ILE A 410 2.69 -15.27 -8.68
N HIS A 411 2.32 -16.42 -8.11
CA HIS A 411 2.97 -17.70 -8.39
C HIS A 411 2.13 -18.70 -9.20
N ARG A 412 0.92 -18.32 -9.63
CA ARG A 412 0.01 -19.23 -10.36
C ARG A 412 -0.23 -18.77 -11.78
N THR A 413 -0.57 -19.71 -12.65
CA THR A 413 -1.02 -19.41 -14.01
C THR A 413 -2.28 -18.55 -14.01
N SER A 414 -2.21 -17.45 -14.76
CA SER A 414 -3.30 -16.55 -15.15
C SER A 414 -3.39 -16.51 -16.70
N SER A 415 -3.93 -15.43 -17.27
CA SER A 415 -3.74 -15.10 -18.69
C SER A 415 -2.40 -14.41 -18.93
N GLN A 416 -1.92 -14.40 -20.18
CA GLN A 416 -0.68 -13.70 -20.57
C GLN A 416 -0.77 -12.19 -20.33
N GLY A 417 -1.94 -11.59 -20.59
CA GLY A 417 -2.18 -10.17 -20.33
C GLY A 417 -2.15 -9.85 -18.84
N CYS A 418 -2.83 -10.66 -18.02
CA CYS A 418 -2.77 -10.53 -16.56
C CYS A 418 -1.33 -10.70 -16.03
N ALA A 419 -0.61 -11.73 -16.47
CA ALA A 419 0.77 -11.92 -16.04
C ALA A 419 1.68 -10.74 -16.42
N TRP A 420 1.41 -10.09 -17.54
CA TRP A 420 2.13 -8.90 -17.98
C TRP A 420 1.79 -7.66 -17.15
N THR A 421 0.50 -7.33 -17.00
CA THR A 421 0.06 -6.13 -16.27
C THR A 421 0.48 -6.22 -14.80
N GLU A 422 0.21 -7.35 -14.16
CA GLU A 422 0.56 -7.59 -12.76
C GLU A 422 2.07 -7.69 -12.55
N GLY A 423 2.77 -8.34 -13.50
CA GLY A 423 4.22 -8.53 -13.42
C GLY A 423 4.96 -7.20 -13.53
N PHE A 424 4.53 -6.33 -14.45
CA PHE A 424 5.04 -4.97 -14.59
C PHE A 424 4.75 -4.12 -13.34
N ALA A 425 3.50 -4.14 -12.86
CA ALA A 425 3.08 -3.38 -11.68
C ALA A 425 3.94 -3.73 -10.46
N THR A 426 4.14 -5.03 -10.20
CA THR A 426 5.02 -5.48 -9.13
C THR A 426 6.48 -5.10 -9.39
N TRP A 427 6.97 -5.25 -10.63
CA TRP A 427 8.35 -4.91 -10.99
C TRP A 427 8.66 -3.44 -10.72
N TYR A 428 7.73 -2.55 -11.09
CA TYR A 428 7.82 -1.12 -10.83
C TYR A 428 8.03 -0.84 -9.34
N GLY A 429 7.27 -1.51 -8.46
CA GLY A 429 7.48 -1.44 -7.02
C GLY A 429 8.87 -1.95 -6.58
N VAL A 430 9.31 -3.09 -7.10
CA VAL A 430 10.62 -3.69 -6.76
C VAL A 430 11.77 -2.78 -7.13
N VAL A 431 11.81 -2.24 -8.35
CA VAL A 431 12.93 -1.39 -8.82
C VAL A 431 13.00 -0.05 -8.08
N ILE A 432 11.86 0.50 -7.66
CA ILE A 432 11.79 1.74 -6.88
C ILE A 432 12.31 1.50 -5.46
N LEU A 433 11.85 0.43 -4.81
CA LEU A 433 12.20 0.11 -3.43
C LEU A 433 13.57 -0.55 -3.30
N ASN A 434 14.10 -1.10 -4.39
CA ASN A 434 15.29 -1.96 -4.39
C ASN A 434 15.16 -3.10 -3.36
N ASP A 435 13.99 -3.75 -3.34
CA ASP A 435 13.66 -4.90 -2.47
C ASP A 435 12.87 -5.93 -3.31
N PRO A 436 13.46 -7.09 -3.66
CA PRO A 436 12.79 -8.16 -4.40
C PRO A 436 11.84 -9.00 -3.52
N THR A 437 11.35 -8.43 -2.42
CA THR A 437 10.39 -9.07 -1.52
C THR A 437 9.05 -8.36 -1.59
N PHE A 438 7.99 -9.09 -1.98
CA PHE A 438 6.63 -8.59 -1.76
C PHE A 438 6.26 -8.72 -0.29
N ARG A 439 5.85 -7.62 0.35
CA ARG A 439 5.44 -7.59 1.76
C ARG A 439 3.99 -7.18 1.84
N TRP A 440 3.12 -7.98 2.43
CA TRP A 440 1.72 -7.59 2.64
C TRP A 440 1.57 -6.82 3.96
N PRO A 441 0.51 -6.01 4.13
CA PRO A 441 0.23 -5.29 5.38
C PRO A 441 0.10 -6.20 6.61
N ASP A 442 -0.27 -7.47 6.40
CA ASP A 442 -0.39 -8.48 7.46
C ASP A 442 0.97 -9.05 7.92
N GLY A 443 2.08 -8.63 7.29
CA GLY A 443 3.45 -9.05 7.57
C GLY A 443 3.89 -10.31 6.82
N ARG A 444 3.05 -10.90 5.96
CA ARG A 444 3.51 -11.93 5.02
C ARG A 444 4.55 -11.37 4.06
N THR A 445 5.42 -12.25 3.59
CA THR A 445 6.44 -11.92 2.60
C THR A 445 6.51 -12.98 1.52
N ARG A 446 6.87 -12.58 0.29
CA ARG A 446 7.15 -13.48 -0.83
C ARG A 446 8.43 -13.04 -1.52
N ASP A 447 9.34 -13.99 -1.69
CA ASP A 447 10.51 -13.85 -2.54
C ASP A 447 10.08 -13.82 -4.01
N LEU A 448 10.51 -12.78 -4.74
CA LEU A 448 10.13 -12.51 -6.14
C LEU A 448 11.25 -12.85 -7.14
N GLU A 449 12.45 -13.16 -6.66
CA GLU A 449 13.67 -13.31 -7.48
C GLU A 449 14.17 -14.76 -7.45
N GLY A 450 14.28 -15.36 -6.26
CA GLY A 450 14.76 -16.75 -6.11
C GLY A 450 13.94 -17.88 -6.77
N PRO A 451 12.63 -17.74 -7.08
CA PRO A 451 11.86 -18.79 -7.75
C PRO A 451 12.32 -19.10 -9.19
N THR A 452 12.67 -20.37 -9.47
CA THR A 452 13.09 -20.86 -10.79
C THR A 452 12.37 -22.18 -11.15
N TRP A 453 12.94 -22.97 -12.08
CA TRP A 453 12.46 -24.28 -12.48
C TRP A 453 12.31 -25.23 -11.30
N GLY A 454 11.11 -25.79 -11.14
CA GLY A 454 10.84 -26.80 -10.11
C GLY A 454 10.71 -26.24 -8.69
N THR A 455 10.74 -24.91 -8.51
CA THR A 455 10.39 -24.30 -7.22
C THR A 455 8.99 -24.75 -6.80
N PRO A 456 8.82 -25.36 -5.62
CA PRO A 456 7.52 -25.83 -5.16
C PRO A 456 6.47 -24.73 -5.16
N GLU A 457 5.25 -25.07 -5.56
CA GLU A 457 4.08 -24.18 -5.64
C GLU A 457 4.14 -23.09 -6.71
N TRP A 458 5.21 -22.95 -7.49
CA TRP A 458 5.28 -22.01 -8.60
C TRP A 458 4.95 -22.70 -9.93
N ASP A 459 3.99 -22.12 -10.66
CA ASP A 459 3.75 -22.50 -12.05
C ASP A 459 4.85 -21.90 -12.96
N ASN A 460 4.91 -22.30 -14.23
CA ASN A 460 5.97 -21.89 -15.18
C ASN A 460 5.43 -21.07 -16.35
N GLY A 461 6.31 -20.30 -17.00
CA GLY A 461 6.05 -19.60 -18.25
C GLY A 461 5.51 -18.18 -18.09
N ASP A 462 5.35 -17.49 -19.23
CA ASP A 462 4.94 -16.08 -19.33
C ASP A 462 3.43 -15.83 -19.09
N VAL A 463 2.74 -16.85 -18.58
CA VAL A 463 1.35 -16.80 -18.09
C VAL A 463 1.30 -16.69 -16.57
N VAL A 464 2.43 -16.51 -15.90
CA VAL A 464 2.55 -16.39 -14.45
C VAL A 464 3.19 -15.04 -14.13
N GLU A 465 2.47 -14.19 -13.41
CA GLU A 465 2.90 -12.84 -12.99
C GLU A 465 4.35 -12.83 -12.49
N GLY A 466 4.64 -13.66 -11.48
CA GLY A 466 5.93 -13.69 -10.82
C GLY A 466 7.07 -14.19 -11.71
N ARG A 467 6.78 -14.88 -12.83
CA ARG A 467 7.80 -15.25 -13.83
C ARG A 467 8.12 -14.09 -14.76
N VAL A 468 7.10 -13.32 -15.14
CA VAL A 468 7.30 -12.07 -15.90
C VAL A 468 8.07 -11.07 -15.06
N LEU A 469 7.62 -10.84 -13.82
CA LEU A 469 8.28 -10.02 -12.81
C LEU A 469 9.74 -10.42 -12.59
N GLY A 470 9.99 -11.69 -12.25
CA GLY A 470 11.36 -12.16 -12.00
C GLY A 470 12.25 -11.97 -13.22
N ALA A 471 11.74 -12.24 -14.44
CA ALA A 471 12.50 -11.98 -15.66
C ALA A 471 12.86 -10.49 -15.83
N MET A 472 12.00 -9.57 -15.42
CA MET A 472 12.30 -8.13 -15.44
C MET A 472 13.27 -7.70 -14.33
N ILE A 473 13.26 -8.37 -13.18
CA ILE A 473 14.23 -8.19 -12.09
C ILE A 473 15.62 -8.62 -12.58
N ASP A 474 15.78 -9.89 -13.02
CA ASP A 474 17.06 -10.43 -13.50
C ASP A 474 17.66 -9.57 -14.63
N LEU A 475 16.84 -9.00 -15.51
CA LEU A 475 17.33 -8.11 -16.56
C LEU A 475 17.99 -6.84 -15.98
N ALA A 476 17.47 -6.32 -14.85
CA ALA A 476 17.85 -5.04 -14.26
C ALA A 476 18.88 -5.13 -13.13
N ASP A 477 18.83 -6.16 -12.31
CA ASP A 477 19.61 -6.18 -11.09
C ASP A 477 21.12 -6.39 -11.36
N THR A 478 21.90 -6.33 -10.29
CA THR A 478 23.36 -6.54 -10.33
C THR A 478 23.78 -7.69 -9.41
N ALA A 479 22.80 -8.40 -8.85
CA ALA A 479 22.95 -9.34 -7.75
C ALA A 479 22.73 -10.79 -8.22
N ASN A 480 23.37 -11.14 -9.33
CA ASN A 480 23.03 -12.32 -10.11
C ASN A 480 23.11 -13.68 -9.38
N GLU A 481 22.06 -14.50 -9.49
CA GLU A 481 22.03 -15.91 -9.14
C GLU A 481 22.71 -16.81 -10.20
N PRO A 482 23.06 -18.07 -9.87
CA PRO A 482 23.54 -19.03 -10.87
C PRO A 482 22.55 -19.24 -12.03
N GLY A 483 22.81 -18.61 -13.18
CA GLY A 483 22.00 -18.72 -14.39
C GLY A 483 21.40 -17.39 -14.85
N ASP A 484 21.35 -16.41 -13.96
CA ASP A 484 21.21 -15.01 -14.28
C ASP A 484 22.63 -14.40 -14.48
N THR A 485 22.80 -13.63 -15.55
CA THR A 485 24.06 -12.93 -15.86
C THR A 485 23.79 -11.55 -16.47
N CYS A 486 22.53 -11.11 -16.43
CA CYS A 486 22.09 -9.86 -17.02
C CYS A 486 22.29 -8.72 -16.02
N SER A 487 22.46 -7.52 -16.54
CA SER A 487 22.39 -6.32 -15.73
C SER A 487 22.24 -5.14 -16.65
N GLU A 488 21.20 -4.35 -16.44
CA GLU A 488 20.97 -3.12 -17.17
C GLU A 488 20.31 -2.07 -16.30
N ASP A 489 20.43 -0.81 -16.70
CA ASP A 489 19.68 0.25 -16.03
C ASP A 489 18.17 0.03 -16.26
N PRO A 490 17.35 -0.21 -15.21
CA PRO A 490 15.91 -0.40 -15.38
C PRO A 490 15.21 0.85 -15.95
N ALA A 491 15.76 2.04 -15.74
CA ALA A 491 15.30 3.28 -16.37
C ALA A 491 15.78 3.44 -17.83
N GLY A 492 16.60 2.49 -18.32
CA GLY A 492 17.15 2.43 -19.66
C GLY A 492 16.31 1.53 -20.57
N PRO A 493 16.81 0.35 -21.02
CA PRO A 493 16.13 -0.47 -22.03
C PRO A 493 14.71 -0.90 -21.66
N GLN A 494 14.46 -1.37 -20.43
CA GLN A 494 13.12 -1.82 -20.02
C GLN A 494 12.10 -0.68 -20.06
N TRP A 495 12.40 0.41 -19.36
CA TRP A 495 11.53 1.60 -19.34
C TRP A 495 11.37 2.21 -20.73
N THR A 496 12.43 2.25 -21.56
CA THR A 496 12.34 2.84 -22.90
C THR A 496 11.46 2.01 -23.84
N THR A 497 11.55 0.68 -23.81
CA THR A 497 10.65 -0.16 -24.60
C THR A 497 9.21 -0.02 -24.13
N PHE A 498 8.99 -0.03 -22.81
CA PHE A 498 7.67 0.21 -22.24
C PHE A 498 7.11 1.58 -22.65
N LEU A 499 7.93 2.63 -22.61
CA LEU A 499 7.54 3.96 -23.05
C LEU A 499 7.21 4.00 -24.55
N ASN A 500 7.96 3.28 -25.39
CA ASN A 500 7.85 3.37 -26.84
C ASN A 500 6.66 2.61 -27.44
N HIS A 501 6.16 1.58 -26.74
CA HIS A 501 5.21 0.64 -27.31
C HIS A 501 4.11 0.23 -26.33
N VAL A 502 2.92 0.03 -26.87
CA VAL A 502 1.82 -0.67 -26.17
C VAL A 502 2.01 -2.17 -26.37
N SER A 503 2.06 -2.92 -25.27
CA SER A 503 2.19 -4.38 -25.26
C SER A 503 1.05 -5.02 -24.50
N ASP A 504 0.32 -5.92 -25.16
CA ASP A 504 -0.73 -6.72 -24.51
C ASP A 504 -0.17 -7.86 -23.66
N THR A 505 1.08 -8.26 -23.90
CA THR A 505 1.73 -9.42 -23.25
C THR A 505 3.24 -9.21 -23.15
N PHE A 506 3.89 -9.93 -22.23
CA PHE A 506 5.35 -9.90 -22.10
C PHE A 506 6.07 -10.38 -23.37
N GLN A 507 5.49 -11.32 -24.12
CA GLN A 507 6.04 -11.77 -25.39
C GLN A 507 6.09 -10.65 -26.43
N GLN A 508 5.06 -9.81 -26.50
CA GLN A 508 5.04 -8.64 -27.38
C GLN A 508 6.09 -7.61 -26.94
N PHE A 509 6.19 -7.35 -25.64
CA PHE A 509 7.20 -6.45 -25.07
C PHE A 509 8.61 -6.91 -25.45
N TRP A 510 8.89 -8.22 -25.33
CA TRP A 510 10.17 -8.81 -25.72
C TRP A 510 10.49 -8.64 -27.21
N ALA A 511 9.47 -8.77 -28.09
CA ALA A 511 9.64 -8.54 -29.52
C ALA A 511 9.87 -7.06 -29.85
N GLN A 512 9.19 -6.15 -29.16
CA GLN A 512 9.35 -4.69 -29.31
C GLN A 512 10.71 -4.22 -28.81
N ARG A 513 11.19 -4.79 -27.69
CA ARG A 513 12.55 -4.60 -27.19
C ARG A 513 13.62 -4.91 -28.24
N ALA A 514 13.44 -6.01 -28.97
CA ALA A 514 14.31 -6.37 -30.09
C ALA A 514 14.23 -5.34 -31.23
N ALA A 515 13.03 -4.82 -31.52
CA ALA A 515 12.81 -3.81 -32.55
C ALA A 515 13.44 -2.45 -32.19
N ASP A 516 13.50 -2.11 -30.90
CA ASP A 516 14.23 -0.94 -30.38
C ASP A 516 15.76 -1.10 -30.42
N GLY A 517 16.26 -2.31 -30.73
CA GLY A 517 17.68 -2.62 -30.82
C GLY A 517 18.35 -2.95 -29.49
N TYR A 518 17.57 -3.22 -28.44
CA TYR A 518 18.09 -3.68 -27.15
C TYR A 518 18.41 -5.18 -27.16
N ASP A 519 19.24 -5.62 -26.19
CA ASP A 519 19.68 -7.01 -26.14
C ASP A 519 18.50 -7.97 -25.85
N VAL A 520 18.35 -8.93 -26.77
CA VAL A 520 17.45 -10.09 -26.69
C VAL A 520 18.20 -11.38 -27.07
N GLY A 521 19.53 -11.32 -27.05
CA GLY A 521 20.45 -12.40 -27.40
C GLY A 521 20.52 -13.48 -26.33
N ALA A 522 21.53 -14.35 -26.44
CA ALA A 522 21.61 -15.56 -25.61
C ALA A 522 21.72 -15.27 -24.10
N ALA A 523 22.36 -14.16 -23.70
CA ALA A 523 22.48 -13.76 -22.30
C ALA A 523 21.12 -13.31 -21.75
N ALA A 524 20.48 -12.33 -22.41
CA ALA A 524 19.17 -11.84 -22.03
C ALA A 524 18.09 -12.96 -22.02
N GLN A 525 18.16 -13.90 -22.96
CA GLN A 525 17.30 -15.08 -22.95
C GLN A 525 17.60 -16.07 -21.81
N ALA A 526 18.84 -16.14 -21.31
CA ALA A 526 19.16 -16.99 -20.16
C ALA A 526 18.47 -16.48 -18.88
N CYS A 527 18.36 -15.16 -18.72
CA CYS A 527 17.68 -14.51 -17.60
C CYS A 527 16.15 -14.75 -17.65
N LEU A 528 15.53 -14.64 -18.83
CA LEU A 528 14.14 -15.10 -19.02
C LEU A 528 13.99 -16.60 -18.73
N TYR A 529 14.93 -17.42 -19.20
CA TYR A 529 14.91 -18.86 -18.99
C TYR A 529 15.07 -19.24 -17.52
N HIS A 530 15.87 -18.50 -16.74
CA HIS A 530 15.98 -18.67 -15.29
C HIS A 530 14.60 -18.54 -14.63
N ASN A 531 13.81 -17.57 -15.11
CA ASN A 531 12.44 -17.33 -14.74
C ASN A 531 11.41 -18.20 -15.48
N THR A 532 11.85 -19.33 -16.06
CA THR A 532 11.00 -20.33 -16.73
C THR A 532 10.27 -19.84 -17.99
N ILE A 533 10.70 -18.72 -18.58
CA ILE A 533 10.21 -18.18 -19.85
C ILE A 533 11.17 -18.58 -20.97
N ASP A 534 10.70 -19.31 -21.98
CA ASP A 534 11.53 -19.74 -23.11
C ASP A 534 10.96 -19.27 -24.46
N TYR A 535 11.60 -18.26 -25.03
CA TYR A 535 11.29 -17.74 -26.37
C TYR A 535 12.25 -18.25 -27.46
N ARG A 536 13.15 -19.20 -27.14
CA ARG A 536 13.99 -19.84 -28.15
C ARG A 536 13.11 -20.76 -28.99
N ARG A 537 12.91 -20.40 -30.25
CA ARG A 537 12.38 -21.31 -31.27
C ARG A 537 13.47 -21.80 -32.17
#